data_AF-A0A0D2CKP9-F1
#
_entry.id   AF-A0A0D2CKP9-F1
#
_cell.length_a   1.000
_cell.length_b   1.000
_cell.length_c   1.000
_cell.angle_alpha   90.00
_cell.angle_beta   90.00
_cell.angle_gamma   90.00
#
_symmetry.space_group_name_H-M   'P 1'
#
loop_
_entity.id
_entity.type
_entity.pdbx_description
1 polymer ?
#
loop_
_entity_poly.entity_id
_entity_poly.type
_entity_poly.pdbx_seq_one_letter_code
_entity_poly.pdbx_strand_id
1 'polypeptide(L)'
;MHDPADEDALCCNLAARFERQLDDVQQAYTAASRNVCTVLRRQYINTVHPTSERPLCKLLSEEALVKTLGLLPLEVGFLTLARVYDECHVALCKTLAAARRGRPHHECFRHNPCVDLRPLTDRLDQQRNAINDQVILEPTLNEDIPMRAVWRPVLLMSFSQLPRVRSLSSLLPGEKSSSHEYAGVGGGGGSDIISASLLGHLLRRHNKQMELLVSTRTWATGSQGKKGSKLGIKREVYQHDGPALGADGRAVPGTFRVKTDTYAEGRDLETIPLQYHGKTFIVLDQGESTSDIPAGDKAELKDQFQAVLAQAAHPINTVLIVDTGGDVFGADKAGGTTPDQDFRVQKAMASLFPKYNLVTAVVAPGVDAPEDAPLKASKAGGMVYKPTPDEQTMLLDLLINKYKMDGSDPSRFGKTILALQARLKGIIGWTSLDLPAYVVDTWDNPWNSFVYIRECMSDIILMPTIELLPLIEPKKQEPAL
;
A
#
# COMPACT_ATOMS: atom_id res chain seq x y z
N MET A 1 -12.54 22.09 -11.33
CA MET A 1 -13.56 23.01 -10.80
C MET A 1 -14.89 22.33 -11.04
N HIS A 2 -15.64 22.05 -9.97
CA HIS A 2 -16.82 21.19 -9.98
C HIS A 2 -18.07 22.03 -10.30
N ASP A 3 -18.97 21.50 -11.12
CA ASP A 3 -20.28 22.13 -11.37
C ASP A 3 -21.23 21.76 -10.20
N PRO A 4 -21.71 22.73 -9.41
CA PRO A 4 -22.68 22.47 -8.35
C PRO A 4 -23.96 21.79 -8.85
N ALA A 5 -24.33 22.01 -10.12
CA ALA A 5 -25.49 21.38 -10.73
C ALA A 5 -25.36 19.84 -10.81
N ASP A 6 -24.15 19.32 -10.97
CA ASP A 6 -23.91 17.87 -11.01
C ASP A 6 -24.13 17.21 -9.63
N GLU A 7 -23.80 17.93 -8.55
CA GLU A 7 -23.93 17.42 -7.18
C GLU A 7 -25.39 17.40 -6.73
N ASP A 8 -26.16 18.43 -7.06
CA ASP A 8 -27.61 18.45 -6.82
C ASP A 8 -28.31 17.35 -7.61
N ALA A 9 -27.96 17.18 -8.89
CA ALA A 9 -28.53 16.14 -9.74
C ALA A 9 -28.17 14.72 -9.27
N LEU A 10 -26.95 14.51 -8.78
CA LEU A 10 -26.52 13.26 -8.12
C LEU A 10 -27.36 13.00 -6.86
N CYS A 11 -27.53 13.98 -5.98
CA CYS A 11 -28.31 13.80 -4.75
C CYS A 11 -29.78 13.48 -5.06
N CYS A 12 -30.37 14.14 -6.06
CA CYS A 12 -31.72 13.83 -6.54
C CYS A 12 -31.82 12.39 -7.06
N ASN A 13 -30.83 11.95 -7.84
CA ASN A 13 -30.77 10.58 -8.34
C ASN A 13 -30.65 9.56 -7.21
N LEU A 14 -29.75 9.80 -6.24
CA LEU A 14 -29.58 8.92 -5.08
C LEU A 14 -30.84 8.85 -4.22
N ALA A 15 -31.50 9.99 -3.94
CA ALA A 15 -32.75 10.04 -3.18
C ALA A 15 -33.86 9.20 -3.83
N ALA A 16 -34.02 9.34 -5.16
CA ALA A 16 -35.00 8.55 -5.91
C ALA A 16 -34.69 7.04 -5.85
N ARG A 17 -33.43 6.64 -6.03
CA ARG A 17 -33.04 5.22 -6.09
C ARG A 17 -33.00 4.53 -4.73
N PHE A 18 -32.57 5.24 -3.69
CA PHE A 18 -32.60 4.75 -2.31
C PHE A 18 -34.01 4.81 -1.69
N GLU A 19 -34.98 5.43 -2.36
CA GLU A 19 -36.34 5.69 -1.85
C GLU A 19 -36.31 6.48 -0.53
N ARG A 20 -35.50 7.53 -0.49
CA ARG A 20 -35.28 8.40 0.69
C ARG A 20 -35.61 9.86 0.38
N GLN A 21 -35.80 10.66 1.42
CA GLN A 21 -35.99 12.10 1.27
C GLN A 21 -34.70 12.76 0.79
N LEU A 22 -34.84 13.79 -0.06
CA LEU A 22 -33.70 14.51 -0.63
C LEU A 22 -32.82 15.15 0.45
N ASP A 23 -33.45 15.80 1.45
CA ASP A 23 -32.73 16.48 2.53
C ASP A 23 -31.86 15.50 3.34
N ASP A 24 -32.39 14.31 3.66
CA ASP A 24 -31.65 13.26 4.36
C ASP A 24 -30.44 12.80 3.54
N VAL A 25 -30.62 12.65 2.22
CA VAL A 25 -29.56 12.23 1.28
C VAL A 25 -28.49 13.29 1.14
N GLN A 26 -28.86 14.57 0.99
CA GLN A 26 -27.90 15.67 0.90
C GLN A 26 -27.08 15.80 2.19
N GLN A 27 -27.73 15.66 3.35
CA GLN A 27 -27.05 15.67 4.64
C GLN A 27 -26.06 14.51 4.75
N ALA A 28 -26.49 13.28 4.45
CA ALA A 28 -25.63 12.10 4.51
C ALA A 28 -24.48 12.16 3.49
N TYR A 29 -24.71 12.67 2.28
CA TYR A 29 -23.69 12.83 1.26
C TYR A 29 -22.64 13.87 1.67
N THR A 30 -23.07 15.00 2.24
CA THR A 30 -22.16 16.05 2.74
C THR A 30 -21.31 15.56 3.92
N ALA A 31 -21.88 14.71 4.77
CA ALA A 31 -21.18 14.12 5.92
C ALA A 31 -20.28 12.93 5.56
N ALA A 32 -20.43 12.36 4.36
CA ALA A 32 -19.67 11.20 3.93
C ALA A 32 -18.19 11.54 3.69
N SER A 33 -17.32 10.52 3.81
CA SER A 33 -15.91 10.66 3.46
C SER A 33 -15.72 11.11 2.02
N ARG A 34 -14.74 11.99 1.77
CA ARG A 34 -14.43 12.54 0.43
C ARG A 34 -14.46 11.49 -0.68
N ASN A 35 -13.84 10.33 -0.47
CA ASN A 35 -13.74 9.31 -1.50
C ASN A 35 -15.01 8.47 -1.71
N VAL A 36 -15.95 8.44 -0.75
CA VAL A 36 -17.33 7.98 -1.01
C VAL A 36 -17.96 8.90 -2.05
N CYS A 37 -17.89 10.22 -1.82
CA CYS A 37 -18.45 11.23 -2.71
C CYS A 37 -17.80 11.19 -4.10
N THR A 38 -16.46 11.12 -4.16
CA THR A 38 -15.68 10.99 -5.41
C THR A 38 -16.16 9.81 -6.24
N VAL A 39 -16.32 8.63 -5.63
CA VAL A 39 -16.69 7.41 -6.35
C VAL A 39 -18.13 7.43 -6.82
N LEU A 40 -19.08 7.83 -5.96
CA LEU A 40 -20.50 7.94 -6.33
C LEU A 40 -20.68 8.94 -7.49
N ARG A 41 -19.98 10.07 -7.41
CA ARG A 41 -20.01 11.09 -8.46
C ARG A 41 -19.38 10.61 -9.76
N ARG A 42 -18.21 9.97 -9.70
CA ARG A 42 -17.56 9.36 -10.87
C ARG A 42 -18.52 8.44 -11.61
N GLN A 43 -19.21 7.58 -10.86
CA GLN A 43 -20.19 6.66 -11.43
C GLN A 43 -21.35 7.42 -12.10
N TYR A 44 -21.92 8.41 -11.43
CA TYR A 44 -23.03 9.20 -11.96
C TYR A 44 -22.66 9.98 -13.22
N ILE A 45 -21.59 10.77 -13.18
CA ILE A 45 -21.16 11.60 -14.32
C ILE A 45 -20.87 10.74 -15.53
N ASN A 46 -20.14 9.64 -15.37
CA ASN A 46 -19.80 8.79 -16.51
C ASN A 46 -21.03 8.00 -17.03
N THR A 47 -22.10 7.86 -16.24
CA THR A 47 -23.37 7.26 -16.67
C THR A 47 -24.19 8.25 -17.49
N VAL A 48 -24.24 9.52 -17.07
CA VAL A 48 -24.98 10.59 -17.76
C VAL A 48 -24.23 11.09 -19.00
N HIS A 49 -22.90 11.10 -18.94
CA HIS A 49 -22.00 11.59 -19.98
C HIS A 49 -20.96 10.52 -20.36
N PRO A 50 -21.38 9.41 -21.00
CA PRO A 50 -20.46 8.34 -21.36
C PRO A 50 -19.46 8.81 -22.42
N THR A 51 -18.20 8.41 -22.26
CA THR A 51 -17.13 8.68 -23.23
C THR A 51 -16.30 7.41 -23.47
N SER A 52 -15.75 7.25 -24.67
CA SER A 52 -14.88 6.10 -24.98
C SER A 52 -13.57 6.10 -24.18
N GLU A 53 -13.14 7.26 -23.69
CA GLU A 53 -11.95 7.40 -22.83
C GLU A 53 -12.21 6.97 -21.37
N ARG A 54 -13.48 6.88 -20.96
CA ARG A 54 -13.91 6.57 -19.59
C ARG A 54 -14.96 5.46 -19.60
N PRO A 55 -14.59 4.24 -20.02
CA PRO A 55 -15.55 3.15 -20.18
C PRO A 55 -16.09 2.70 -18.81
N LEU A 56 -17.42 2.69 -18.63
CA LEU A 56 -18.02 2.16 -17.40
C LEU A 56 -18.34 0.67 -17.49
N CYS A 57 -18.34 0.02 -16.32
CA CYS A 57 -18.97 -1.28 -16.19
C CYS A 57 -20.50 -1.14 -16.31
N LYS A 58 -21.12 -1.96 -17.16
CA LYS A 58 -22.55 -2.22 -17.13
C LYS A 58 -22.88 -3.08 -15.91
N LEU A 59 -23.71 -2.57 -15.02
CA LEU A 59 -24.05 -3.23 -13.76
C LEU A 59 -25.45 -3.86 -13.84
N LEU A 60 -25.53 -5.18 -13.93
CA LEU A 60 -26.81 -5.89 -13.97
C LEU A 60 -27.41 -5.97 -12.57
N SER A 61 -28.72 -5.72 -12.47
CA SER A 61 -29.47 -5.66 -11.21
C SER A 61 -28.96 -4.63 -10.21
N GLU A 62 -28.33 -3.56 -10.69
CA GLU A 62 -27.88 -2.45 -9.86
C GLU A 62 -29.02 -1.80 -9.07
N GLU A 63 -30.18 -1.61 -9.70
CA GLU A 63 -31.34 -1.00 -9.04
C GLU A 63 -31.87 -1.85 -7.87
N ALA A 64 -31.85 -3.18 -8.00
CA ALA A 64 -32.24 -4.08 -6.92
C ALA A 64 -31.27 -3.95 -5.73
N LEU A 65 -29.96 -3.93 -6.01
CA LEU A 65 -28.95 -3.73 -4.97
C LEU A 65 -29.13 -2.38 -4.27
N VAL A 66 -29.31 -1.29 -5.03
CA VAL A 66 -29.46 0.06 -4.46
C VAL A 66 -30.70 0.15 -3.57
N LYS A 67 -31.82 -0.46 -3.97
CA LYS A 67 -33.03 -0.55 -3.13
C LYS A 67 -32.78 -1.33 -1.84
N THR A 68 -32.10 -2.48 -1.90
CA THR A 68 -31.73 -3.25 -0.70
C THR A 68 -30.82 -2.44 0.23
N LEU A 69 -29.87 -1.68 -0.33
CA LEU A 69 -29.02 -0.75 0.45
C LEU A 69 -29.81 0.44 1.01
N GLY A 70 -30.89 0.86 0.35
CA GLY A 70 -31.85 1.88 0.81
C GLY A 70 -32.47 1.59 2.17
N LEU A 71 -32.58 0.30 2.52
CA LEU A 71 -33.12 -0.18 3.80
C LEU A 71 -32.13 -0.05 4.97
N LEU A 72 -30.87 0.30 4.71
CA LEU A 72 -29.83 0.52 5.71
C LEU A 72 -29.71 2.02 6.08
N PRO A 73 -28.99 2.37 7.16
CA PRO A 73 -28.56 3.75 7.38
C PRO A 73 -27.84 4.30 6.14
N LEU A 74 -28.12 5.54 5.77
CA LEU A 74 -27.64 6.15 4.52
C LEU A 74 -26.12 6.13 4.40
N GLU A 75 -25.40 6.34 5.51
CA GLU A 75 -23.94 6.32 5.57
C GLU A 75 -23.39 4.93 5.22
N VAL A 76 -24.04 3.88 5.72
CA VAL A 76 -23.68 2.48 5.42
C VAL A 76 -24.03 2.14 3.98
N GLY A 77 -25.20 2.59 3.50
CA GLY A 77 -25.65 2.40 2.13
C GLY A 77 -24.70 3.06 1.11
N PHE A 78 -24.33 4.33 1.32
CA PHE A 78 -23.41 5.07 0.46
C PHE A 78 -22.01 4.48 0.48
N LEU A 79 -21.47 4.16 1.66
CA LEU A 79 -20.17 3.51 1.78
C LEU A 79 -20.16 2.18 1.01
N THR A 80 -21.20 1.37 1.17
CA THR A 80 -21.29 0.06 0.52
C THR A 80 -21.44 0.17 -1.00
N LEU A 81 -22.30 1.07 -1.47
CA LEU A 81 -22.46 1.31 -2.91
C LEU A 81 -21.17 1.82 -3.55
N ALA A 82 -20.48 2.77 -2.89
CA ALA A 82 -19.20 3.26 -3.34
C ALA A 82 -18.14 2.15 -3.42
N ARG A 83 -18.09 1.25 -2.42
CA ARG A 83 -17.18 0.08 -2.45
C ARG A 83 -17.42 -0.81 -3.67
N VAL A 84 -18.68 -1.08 -4.02
CA VAL A 84 -19.03 -1.89 -5.20
C VAL A 84 -18.58 -1.20 -6.49
N TYR A 85 -18.87 0.09 -6.64
CA TYR A 85 -18.46 0.84 -7.82
C TYR A 85 -16.93 0.96 -7.94
N ASP A 86 -16.21 1.15 -6.82
CA ASP A 86 -14.76 1.27 -6.84
C ASP A 86 -14.09 -0.06 -7.20
N GLU A 87 -14.60 -1.19 -6.70
CA GLU A 87 -14.07 -2.50 -7.07
C GLU A 87 -14.27 -2.79 -8.57
N CYS A 88 -15.43 -2.43 -9.13
CA CYS A 88 -15.71 -2.54 -10.56
C CYS A 88 -14.77 -1.67 -11.40
N HIS A 89 -14.58 -0.41 -11.00
CA HIS A 89 -13.70 0.55 -11.68
C HIS A 89 -12.25 0.10 -11.66
N VAL A 90 -11.74 -0.29 -10.49
CA VAL A 90 -10.36 -0.75 -10.31
C VAL A 90 -10.10 -2.02 -11.11
N ALA A 91 -11.02 -2.98 -11.12
CA ALA A 91 -10.90 -4.19 -11.91
C ALA A 91 -10.83 -3.89 -13.41
N LEU A 92 -11.70 -2.99 -13.91
CA LEU A 92 -11.69 -2.58 -15.31
C LEU A 92 -10.37 -1.89 -15.68
N CYS A 93 -9.91 -0.94 -14.87
CA CYS A 93 -8.64 -0.25 -15.12
C CYS A 93 -7.45 -1.22 -15.13
N LYS A 94 -7.42 -2.20 -14.21
CA LYS A 94 -6.39 -3.25 -14.19
C LYS A 94 -6.42 -4.10 -15.47
N THR A 95 -7.60 -4.52 -15.92
CA THR A 95 -7.76 -5.28 -17.17
C THR A 95 -7.29 -4.47 -18.38
N LEU A 96 -7.67 -3.19 -18.48
CA LEU A 96 -7.22 -2.31 -19.57
C LEU A 96 -5.71 -2.08 -19.54
N ALA A 97 -5.13 -1.85 -18.37
CA ALA A 97 -3.69 -1.66 -18.21
C ALA A 97 -2.89 -2.92 -18.54
N ALA A 98 -3.37 -4.10 -18.13
CA ALA A 98 -2.76 -5.38 -18.47
C ALA A 98 -2.79 -5.63 -19.98
N ALA A 99 -3.92 -5.36 -20.64
CA ALA A 99 -4.06 -5.46 -22.09
C ALA A 99 -3.07 -4.56 -22.84
N ARG A 100 -2.95 -3.28 -22.45
CA ARG A 100 -1.98 -2.33 -23.04
C ARG A 100 -0.53 -2.80 -22.91
N ARG A 101 -0.21 -3.59 -21.88
CA ARG A 101 1.13 -4.11 -21.59
C ARG A 101 1.36 -5.54 -22.14
N GLY A 102 0.40 -6.10 -22.88
CA GLY A 102 0.48 -7.48 -23.36
C GLY A 102 0.55 -8.53 -22.23
N ARG A 103 0.04 -8.21 -21.04
CA ARG A 103 -0.01 -9.14 -19.90
C ARG A 103 -1.31 -9.97 -19.94
N PRO A 104 -1.34 -11.17 -19.32
CA PRO A 104 -2.57 -11.94 -19.17
C PRO A 104 -3.68 -11.11 -18.54
N HIS A 105 -4.87 -11.14 -19.14
CA HIS A 105 -6.04 -10.37 -18.71
C HIS A 105 -7.33 -11.04 -19.19
N HIS A 106 -8.47 -10.59 -18.66
CA HIS A 106 -9.78 -11.13 -19.03
C HIS A 106 -10.31 -10.45 -20.30
N GLU A 107 -10.13 -11.09 -21.46
CA GLU A 107 -10.50 -10.52 -22.78
C GLU A 107 -11.99 -10.19 -22.88
N CYS A 108 -12.89 -11.08 -22.45
CA CYS A 108 -14.34 -10.78 -22.54
C CYS A 108 -14.73 -9.55 -21.69
N PHE A 109 -14.18 -9.40 -20.48
CA PHE A 109 -14.44 -8.23 -19.63
C PHE A 109 -13.84 -6.94 -20.19
N ARG A 110 -12.72 -7.01 -20.91
CA ARG A 110 -12.15 -5.86 -21.63
C ARG A 110 -13.10 -5.36 -22.72
N HIS A 111 -13.68 -6.27 -23.49
CA HIS A 111 -14.54 -5.93 -24.64
C HIS A 111 -15.98 -5.60 -24.23
N ASN A 112 -16.49 -6.28 -23.21
CA ASN A 112 -17.83 -6.10 -22.66
C ASN A 112 -17.73 -6.01 -21.13
N PRO A 113 -17.42 -4.83 -20.56
CA PRO A 113 -17.29 -4.67 -19.12
C PRO A 113 -18.66 -4.77 -18.45
N CYS A 114 -19.13 -5.98 -18.18
CA CYS A 114 -20.44 -6.26 -17.61
C CYS A 114 -20.28 -7.08 -16.32
N VAL A 115 -20.95 -6.63 -15.26
CA VAL A 115 -20.87 -7.22 -13.92
C VAL A 115 -22.27 -7.52 -13.39
N ASP A 116 -22.50 -8.77 -12.99
CA ASP A 116 -23.74 -9.18 -12.31
C ASP A 116 -23.70 -8.88 -10.81
N LEU A 117 -24.64 -8.05 -10.33
CA LEU A 117 -24.78 -7.67 -8.92
C LEU A 117 -25.88 -8.43 -8.19
N ARG A 118 -26.63 -9.33 -8.85
CA ARG A 118 -27.65 -10.17 -8.20
C ARG A 118 -27.11 -10.92 -6.98
N PRO A 119 -25.93 -11.56 -7.02
CA PRO A 119 -25.43 -12.31 -5.87
C PRO A 119 -25.18 -11.42 -4.64
N LEU A 120 -24.87 -10.13 -4.82
CA LEU A 120 -24.73 -9.20 -3.70
C LEU A 120 -26.09 -8.94 -3.04
N THR A 121 -27.12 -8.72 -3.85
CA THR A 121 -28.49 -8.44 -3.41
C THR A 121 -29.09 -9.64 -2.68
N ASP A 122 -29.06 -10.81 -3.31
CA ASP A 122 -29.62 -12.05 -2.78
C ASP A 122 -29.02 -12.39 -1.40
N ARG A 123 -27.71 -12.15 -1.24
CA ARG A 123 -27.03 -12.42 0.02
C ARG A 123 -27.38 -11.41 1.12
N LEU A 124 -27.58 -10.14 0.79
CA LEU A 124 -27.98 -9.13 1.77
C LEU A 124 -29.40 -9.36 2.28
N ASP A 125 -30.30 -9.82 1.41
CA ASP A 125 -31.67 -10.18 1.79
C ASP A 125 -31.69 -11.36 2.78
N GLN A 126 -30.78 -12.32 2.62
CA GLN A 126 -30.63 -13.46 3.52
C GLN A 126 -29.85 -13.10 4.80
N GLN A 127 -28.80 -12.29 4.68
CA GLN A 127 -27.86 -11.99 5.75
C GLN A 127 -27.39 -10.54 5.64
N ARG A 128 -28.10 -9.63 6.33
CA ARG A 128 -27.76 -8.19 6.35
C ARG A 128 -26.31 -7.90 6.74
N ASN A 129 -25.70 -8.72 7.60
CA ASN A 129 -24.31 -8.54 8.04
C ASN A 129 -23.27 -8.79 6.94
N ALA A 130 -23.66 -9.32 5.76
CA ALA A 130 -22.76 -9.50 4.62
C ALA A 130 -22.17 -8.17 4.10
N ILE A 131 -22.75 -7.01 4.45
CA ILE A 131 -22.13 -5.69 4.19
C ILE A 131 -20.70 -5.56 4.75
N ASN A 132 -20.37 -6.34 5.79
CA ASN A 132 -19.05 -6.35 6.42
C ASN A 132 -18.04 -7.21 5.65
N ASP A 133 -18.50 -8.01 4.69
CA ASP A 133 -17.66 -8.85 3.86
C ASP A 133 -16.99 -8.03 2.74
N GLN A 134 -15.94 -8.59 2.14
CA GLN A 134 -15.23 -8.02 0.99
C GLN A 134 -16.08 -8.20 -0.28
N VAL A 135 -16.19 -7.15 -1.10
CA VAL A 135 -16.70 -7.27 -2.46
C VAL A 135 -15.57 -7.79 -3.35
N ILE A 136 -15.82 -8.88 -4.08
CA ILE A 136 -14.86 -9.46 -5.03
C ILE A 136 -15.56 -9.71 -6.36
N LEU A 137 -14.86 -9.48 -7.47
CA LEU A 137 -15.31 -9.88 -8.80
C LEU A 137 -14.78 -11.27 -9.14
N GLU A 138 -15.69 -12.17 -9.50
CA GLU A 138 -15.36 -13.52 -9.97
C GLU A 138 -15.70 -13.64 -11.46
N PRO A 139 -14.84 -14.29 -12.26
CA PRO A 139 -15.15 -14.57 -13.65
C PRO A 139 -16.32 -15.53 -13.76
N THR A 140 -17.11 -15.40 -14.81
CA THR A 140 -18.19 -16.35 -15.13
C THR A 140 -17.89 -17.10 -16.43
N LEU A 141 -18.66 -18.17 -16.68
CA LEU A 141 -18.62 -18.91 -17.94
C LEU A 141 -19.41 -18.21 -19.06
N ASN A 142 -20.19 -17.18 -18.75
CA ASN A 142 -21.01 -16.46 -19.71
C ASN A 142 -20.24 -15.26 -20.26
N GLU A 143 -19.92 -15.27 -21.55
CA GLU A 143 -19.17 -14.18 -22.21
C GLU A 143 -19.95 -12.85 -22.24
N ASP A 144 -21.29 -12.88 -22.21
CA ASP A 144 -22.14 -11.68 -22.14
C ASP A 144 -22.13 -11.03 -20.74
N ILE A 145 -21.78 -11.82 -19.72
CA ILE A 145 -21.73 -11.42 -18.31
C ILE A 145 -20.41 -11.94 -17.73
N PRO A 146 -19.27 -11.42 -18.18
CA PRO A 146 -17.96 -12.02 -17.91
C PRO A 146 -17.59 -11.99 -16.42
N MET A 147 -18.20 -11.10 -15.63
CA MET A 147 -17.94 -10.98 -14.20
C MET A 147 -19.23 -11.00 -13.38
N ARG A 148 -19.13 -11.49 -12.14
CA ARG A 148 -20.15 -11.32 -11.09
C ARG A 148 -19.51 -10.78 -9.82
N ALA A 149 -20.22 -9.94 -9.08
CA ALA A 149 -19.78 -9.45 -7.79
C ALA A 149 -20.34 -10.32 -6.67
N VAL A 150 -19.49 -10.74 -5.73
CA VAL A 150 -19.87 -11.58 -4.58
C VAL A 150 -19.32 -11.02 -3.27
N TRP A 151 -20.00 -11.36 -2.17
CA TRP A 151 -19.49 -11.16 -0.82
C TRP A 151 -18.55 -12.30 -0.44
N ARG A 152 -17.33 -11.96 -0.01
CA ARG A 152 -16.39 -12.91 0.58
C ARG A 152 -16.05 -12.49 2.00
N PRO A 153 -16.22 -13.38 3.00
CA PRO A 153 -15.88 -13.06 4.38
C PRO A 153 -14.47 -12.48 4.52
N VAL A 154 -14.35 -11.37 5.25
CA VAL A 154 -13.04 -10.82 5.59
C VAL A 154 -12.42 -11.74 6.63
N LEU A 155 -11.42 -12.53 6.22
CA LEU A 155 -10.74 -13.46 7.13
C LEU A 155 -10.06 -12.71 8.26
N LEU A 156 -10.16 -13.24 9.47
CA LEU A 156 -9.44 -12.70 10.62
C LEU A 156 -7.93 -12.89 10.42
N MET A 157 -7.17 -11.81 10.55
CA MET A 157 -5.72 -11.84 10.59
C MET A 157 -5.28 -11.39 11.98
N SER A 158 -4.54 -12.25 12.68
CA SER A 158 -4.02 -11.96 14.01
C SER A 158 -2.61 -12.50 14.18
N PHE A 159 -1.76 -11.70 14.81
CA PHE A 159 -0.40 -12.07 15.22
C PHE A 159 -0.31 -12.28 16.73
N SER A 160 -1.45 -12.39 17.43
CA SER A 160 -1.51 -12.54 18.89
C SER A 160 -0.86 -13.82 19.43
N GLN A 161 -0.64 -14.81 18.58
CA GLN A 161 0.06 -16.05 18.94
C GLN A 161 1.58 -15.89 18.96
N LEU A 162 2.12 -14.82 18.38
CA LEU A 162 3.56 -14.55 18.45
C LEU A 162 3.97 -14.14 19.87
N PRO A 163 5.18 -14.53 20.33
CA PRO A 163 5.75 -13.99 21.56
C PRO A 163 5.80 -12.46 21.53
N ARG A 164 5.52 -11.82 22.67
CA ARG A 164 5.50 -10.35 22.77
C ARG A 164 6.88 -9.78 23.11
N VAL A 165 7.34 -8.81 22.33
CA VAL A 165 8.43 -7.91 22.73
C VAL A 165 7.86 -6.89 23.72
N ARG A 166 8.32 -6.94 24.97
CA ARG A 166 7.82 -6.03 26.03
C ARG A 166 8.39 -4.62 25.92
N SER A 167 9.59 -4.49 25.36
CA SER A 167 10.33 -3.24 25.24
C SER A 167 11.25 -3.32 24.03
N LEU A 168 11.33 -2.25 23.22
CA LEU A 168 12.30 -2.23 22.12
C LEU A 168 13.74 -2.11 22.62
N SER A 169 13.97 -1.86 23.92
CA SER A 169 15.31 -1.93 24.52
C SER A 169 15.85 -3.36 24.63
N SER A 170 14.98 -4.38 24.58
CA SER A 170 15.41 -5.78 24.65
C SER A 170 16.08 -6.22 23.35
N LEU A 171 16.65 -7.42 23.38
CA LEU A 171 17.15 -8.10 22.19
C LEU A 171 15.98 -8.35 21.23
N LEU A 172 16.10 -7.86 19.99
CA LEU A 172 15.12 -8.08 18.94
C LEU A 172 15.34 -9.44 18.27
N PRO A 173 14.30 -10.06 17.68
CA PRO A 173 14.46 -11.33 16.98
C PRO A 173 15.40 -11.14 15.77
N GLY A 174 16.54 -11.83 15.76
CA GLY A 174 17.61 -11.68 14.76
C GLY A 174 18.88 -11.00 15.30
N GLU A 175 18.85 -10.44 16.51
CA GLU A 175 20.03 -9.91 17.18
C GLU A 175 20.73 -10.99 18.01
N LYS A 176 22.08 -11.01 17.95
CA LYS A 176 22.89 -11.91 18.79
C LYS A 176 23.31 -11.29 20.12
N SER A 177 23.33 -9.96 20.19
CA SER A 177 23.72 -9.17 21.36
C SER A 177 22.98 -7.83 21.37
N SER A 178 22.97 -7.17 22.53
CA SER A 178 22.43 -5.82 22.66
C SER A 178 23.04 -4.89 21.61
N SER A 179 22.20 -4.15 20.92
CA SER A 179 22.57 -3.24 19.83
C SER A 179 22.10 -1.84 20.17
N HIS A 180 22.93 -0.84 19.89
CA HIS A 180 22.61 0.56 20.16
C HIS A 180 22.40 1.34 18.86
N GLU A 181 23.23 1.08 17.84
CA GLU A 181 23.21 1.77 16.56
C GLU A 181 22.48 0.95 15.49
N TYR A 182 21.40 1.52 14.95
CA TYR A 182 20.56 0.90 13.92
C TYR A 182 20.62 1.68 12.61
N ALA A 183 20.40 0.96 11.51
CA ALA A 183 20.01 1.56 10.23
C ALA A 183 18.63 1.04 9.81
N GLY A 184 17.81 1.90 9.23
CA GLY A 184 16.49 1.54 8.72
C GLY A 184 16.49 1.50 7.19
N VAL A 185 16.16 0.37 6.60
CA VAL A 185 16.05 0.21 5.14
C VAL A 185 14.62 -0.12 4.79
N GLY A 186 13.95 0.75 4.03
CA GLY A 186 12.65 0.42 3.46
C GLY A 186 12.79 -0.59 2.31
N GLY A 187 12.07 -1.70 2.40
CA GLY A 187 12.13 -2.84 1.47
C GLY A 187 11.61 -2.49 0.08
N GLY A 188 10.46 -1.81 0.01
CA GLY A 188 9.76 -1.55 -1.23
C GLY A 188 8.76 -0.40 -1.12
N GLY A 189 8.42 0.23 -2.24
CA GLY A 189 7.37 1.26 -2.26
C GLY A 189 7.62 2.51 -1.40
N GLY A 190 6.78 3.54 -1.61
CA GLY A 190 6.92 4.87 -1.01
C GLY A 190 7.02 4.87 0.53
N SER A 191 6.18 4.06 1.17
CA SER A 191 5.80 4.13 2.58
C SER A 191 6.78 3.49 3.55
N ASP A 192 7.63 2.60 3.07
CA ASP A 192 8.55 1.87 3.93
C ASP A 192 9.58 2.77 4.61
N ILE A 193 9.97 3.86 3.94
CA ILE A 193 10.86 4.85 4.56
C ILE A 193 10.18 5.62 5.69
N ILE A 194 8.86 5.83 5.59
CA ILE A 194 8.06 6.47 6.62
C ILE A 194 7.94 5.52 7.82
N SER A 195 7.60 4.25 7.58
CA SER A 195 7.57 3.21 8.61
C SER A 195 8.93 3.00 9.28
N ALA A 196 10.03 3.03 8.51
CA ALA A 196 11.37 2.97 9.06
C ALA A 196 11.63 4.16 9.99
N SER A 197 11.30 5.37 9.56
CA SER A 197 11.43 6.55 10.42
C SER A 197 10.60 6.44 11.71
N LEU A 198 9.36 5.98 11.63
CA LEU A 198 8.51 5.72 12.81
C LEU A 198 9.17 4.75 13.80
N LEU A 199 9.76 3.65 13.30
CA LEU A 199 10.54 2.72 14.13
C LEU A 199 11.75 3.41 14.77
N GLY A 200 12.40 4.34 14.07
CA GLY A 200 13.50 5.13 14.63
C GLY A 200 13.07 5.99 15.81
N HIS A 201 11.91 6.63 15.72
CA HIS A 201 11.34 7.38 16.84
C HIS A 201 10.99 6.48 18.04
N LEU A 202 10.45 5.30 17.78
CA LEU A 202 10.21 4.31 18.83
C LEU A 202 11.53 3.86 19.48
N LEU A 203 12.53 3.45 18.70
CA LEU A 203 13.85 3.03 19.20
C LEU A 203 14.50 4.10 20.11
N ARG A 204 14.41 5.38 19.75
CA ARG A 204 14.95 6.49 20.57
C ARG A 204 14.31 6.58 21.95
N ARG A 205 13.01 6.28 22.09
CA ARG A 205 12.35 6.21 23.41
C ARG A 205 12.90 5.07 24.28
N HIS A 206 13.55 4.10 23.65
CA HIS A 206 14.15 2.93 24.29
C HIS A 206 15.69 2.98 24.31
N ASN A 207 16.28 4.19 24.22
CA ASN A 207 17.73 4.44 24.24
C ASN A 207 18.53 3.72 23.14
N LYS A 208 17.94 3.58 21.95
CA LYS A 208 18.59 3.09 20.73
C LYS A 208 18.55 4.18 19.66
N GLN A 209 19.55 4.23 18.79
CA GLN A 209 19.68 5.26 17.75
C GLN A 209 19.44 4.68 16.36
N MET A 210 18.83 5.48 15.48
CA MET A 210 18.68 5.13 14.06
C MET A 210 18.80 6.38 13.20
N GLU A 211 20.05 6.76 12.92
CA GLU A 211 20.39 7.99 12.19
C GLU A 211 20.53 7.79 10.68
N LEU A 212 20.70 6.56 10.21
CA LEU A 212 20.80 6.23 8.79
C LEU A 212 19.49 5.58 8.31
N LEU A 213 18.88 6.21 7.30
CA LEU A 213 17.75 5.64 6.57
C LEU A 213 18.12 5.37 5.10
N VAL A 214 17.53 4.31 4.54
CA VAL A 214 17.69 3.94 3.13
C VAL A 214 16.31 3.69 2.52
N SER A 215 15.96 4.45 1.50
CA SER A 215 14.72 4.36 0.75
C SER A 215 14.97 3.60 -0.55
N THR A 216 14.55 2.33 -0.61
CA THR A 216 14.68 1.55 -1.85
C THR A 216 13.55 1.90 -2.81
N ARG A 217 13.87 2.10 -4.08
CA ARG A 217 12.92 2.43 -5.15
C ARG A 217 13.23 1.61 -6.39
N THR A 218 12.21 1.27 -7.17
CA THR A 218 12.43 0.64 -8.47
C THR A 218 13.15 1.60 -9.42
N TRP A 219 14.06 1.04 -10.22
CA TRP A 219 14.76 1.75 -11.30
C TRP A 219 13.81 2.41 -12.28
N ALA A 220 12.72 1.73 -12.65
CA ALA A 220 11.69 2.28 -13.51
C ALA A 220 10.57 2.98 -12.72
N THR A 221 10.05 4.08 -13.25
CA THR A 221 8.91 4.81 -12.68
C THR A 221 7.60 4.03 -12.82
N GLY A 222 6.79 4.02 -11.76
CA GLY A 222 5.37 3.64 -11.82
C GLY A 222 4.49 4.88 -12.04
N SER A 223 3.41 4.75 -12.83
CA SER A 223 2.37 5.80 -12.97
C SER A 223 1.25 5.57 -11.96
N GLN A 224 0.78 6.68 -11.39
CA GLN A 224 -0.37 6.77 -10.48
C GLN A 224 -1.29 7.93 -10.89
N GLY A 225 -1.40 8.20 -12.21
CA GLY A 225 -2.33 9.19 -12.75
C GLY A 225 -1.93 10.66 -12.58
N LYS A 226 -0.76 10.97 -11.98
CA LYS A 226 -0.26 12.35 -11.91
C LYS A 226 0.06 12.85 -13.32
N LYS A 227 -0.59 13.96 -13.73
CA LYS A 227 -0.40 14.54 -15.07
C LYS A 227 1.09 14.80 -15.34
N GLY A 228 1.60 14.23 -16.43
CA GLY A 228 3.02 14.35 -16.82
C GLY A 228 3.94 13.25 -16.30
N SER A 229 3.48 12.35 -15.42
CA SER A 229 4.29 11.19 -15.01
C SER A 229 4.43 10.21 -16.18
N LYS A 230 5.67 9.89 -16.56
CA LYS A 230 5.97 8.86 -17.57
C LYS A 230 6.10 7.51 -16.87
N LEU A 231 5.45 6.48 -17.38
CA LEU A 231 5.52 5.11 -16.86
C LEU A 231 6.66 4.34 -17.54
N GLY A 232 7.40 3.54 -16.78
CA GLY A 232 8.37 2.60 -17.31
C GLY A 232 9.67 3.23 -17.82
N ILE A 233 9.91 4.51 -17.51
CA ILE A 233 11.18 5.17 -17.81
C ILE A 233 12.12 5.10 -16.60
N LYS A 234 13.42 5.30 -16.82
CA LYS A 234 14.40 5.43 -15.74
C LYS A 234 13.94 6.52 -14.76
N ARG A 235 13.96 6.19 -13.48
CA ARG A 235 13.70 7.13 -12.38
C ARG A 235 14.94 8.00 -12.20
N GLU A 236 14.80 9.26 -12.54
CA GLU A 236 15.82 10.25 -12.24
C GLU A 236 15.64 10.83 -10.84
N VAL A 237 16.77 11.02 -10.13
CA VAL A 237 16.84 11.65 -8.82
C VAL A 237 17.62 12.95 -8.99
N TYR A 238 17.01 14.06 -8.61
CA TYR A 238 17.52 15.40 -8.84
C TYR A 238 17.89 16.06 -7.52
N GLN A 239 18.80 17.04 -7.57
CA GLN A 239 19.20 17.84 -6.41
C GLN A 239 19.59 16.96 -5.20
N HIS A 240 20.42 15.96 -5.41
CA HIS A 240 20.96 15.09 -4.35
C HIS A 240 22.42 15.49 -4.02
N ASP A 241 22.93 15.06 -2.87
CA ASP A 241 24.31 15.35 -2.39
C ASP A 241 25.32 14.28 -2.84
N GLY A 242 25.21 13.84 -4.09
CA GLY A 242 26.05 12.79 -4.68
C GLY A 242 25.69 11.35 -4.28
N PRO A 243 26.41 10.35 -4.83
CA PRO A 243 26.21 8.94 -4.54
C PRO A 243 26.97 8.47 -3.28
N ALA A 244 26.65 7.28 -2.80
CA ALA A 244 27.46 6.59 -1.82
C ALA A 244 28.80 6.16 -2.44
N LEU A 245 29.86 6.16 -1.62
CA LEU A 245 31.19 5.73 -2.03
C LEU A 245 31.45 4.30 -1.54
N GLY A 246 31.99 3.47 -2.43
CA GLY A 246 32.46 2.13 -2.14
C GLY A 246 33.76 2.14 -1.32
N ALA A 247 34.23 0.95 -0.95
CA ALA A 247 35.46 0.79 -0.16
C ALA A 247 36.73 1.25 -0.92
N ASP A 248 36.69 1.26 -2.24
CA ASP A 248 37.73 1.77 -3.14
C ASP A 248 37.63 3.29 -3.37
N GLY A 249 36.70 3.97 -2.69
CA GLY A 249 36.43 5.40 -2.84
C GLY A 249 35.66 5.78 -4.10
N ARG A 250 35.27 4.82 -4.95
CA ARG A 250 34.51 5.10 -6.18
C ARG A 250 33.02 5.24 -5.88
N ALA A 251 32.34 6.07 -6.66
CA ALA A 251 30.91 6.21 -6.60
C ALA A 251 30.20 4.90 -6.97
N VAL A 252 29.23 4.48 -6.16
CA VAL A 252 28.39 3.31 -6.46
C VAL A 252 27.11 3.76 -7.17
N PRO A 253 26.89 3.34 -8.44
CA PRO A 253 25.71 3.74 -9.21
C PRO A 253 24.38 3.39 -8.54
N GLY A 254 23.35 4.19 -8.83
CA GLY A 254 22.00 3.99 -8.31
C GLY A 254 21.84 4.31 -6.82
N THR A 255 22.82 4.96 -6.18
CA THR A 255 22.72 5.46 -4.81
C THR A 255 22.72 6.99 -4.80
N PHE A 256 21.89 7.60 -3.97
CA PHE A 256 21.71 9.05 -3.95
C PHE A 256 21.53 9.54 -2.51
N ARG A 257 22.42 10.41 -2.02
CA ARG A 257 22.26 11.04 -0.72
C ARG A 257 21.21 12.13 -0.77
N VAL A 258 20.19 12.03 0.07
CA VAL A 258 19.03 12.92 0.07
C VAL A 258 19.32 14.16 0.90
N LYS A 259 18.93 15.33 0.39
CA LYS A 259 18.90 16.62 1.08
C LYS A 259 17.51 17.27 0.91
N THR A 260 17.28 18.40 1.56
CA THR A 260 15.94 19.02 1.70
C THR A 260 15.24 19.29 0.36
N ASP A 261 16.00 19.62 -0.69
CA ASP A 261 15.52 19.93 -2.03
C ASP A 261 15.56 18.73 -2.99
N THR A 262 15.97 17.55 -2.53
CA THR A 262 15.99 16.34 -3.37
C THR A 262 14.59 15.93 -3.78
N TYR A 263 14.38 15.71 -5.08
CA TYR A 263 13.15 15.17 -5.64
C TYR A 263 13.46 14.09 -6.67
N ALA A 264 12.48 13.25 -7.00
CA ALA A 264 12.65 12.17 -7.98
C ALA A 264 11.44 12.10 -8.91
N GLU A 265 11.67 11.57 -10.12
CA GLU A 265 10.60 11.27 -11.06
C GLU A 265 9.67 10.16 -10.58
N GLY A 266 8.40 10.23 -11.01
CA GLY A 266 7.36 9.26 -10.65
C GLY A 266 6.59 9.69 -9.41
N ARG A 267 6.30 8.73 -8.52
CA ARG A 267 5.63 9.00 -7.25
C ARG A 267 6.48 10.00 -6.47
N ASP A 268 5.84 11.10 -6.01
CA ASP A 268 6.47 12.03 -5.09
C ASP A 268 7.14 11.19 -4.01
N LEU A 269 8.44 11.44 -3.76
CA LEU A 269 9.10 10.86 -2.61
C LEU A 269 8.19 11.19 -1.44
N GLU A 270 7.46 10.21 -0.88
CA GLU A 270 6.78 10.40 0.39
C GLU A 270 7.84 11.01 1.28
N THR A 271 7.65 12.28 1.59
CA THR A 271 8.76 13.17 1.89
C THR A 271 9.55 12.58 3.01
N ILE A 272 10.75 12.16 2.65
CA ILE A 272 11.66 11.49 3.55
C ILE A 272 11.81 12.42 4.75
N PRO A 273 11.61 11.93 5.98
CA PRO A 273 11.59 12.75 7.18
C PRO A 273 13.01 13.19 7.59
N LEU A 274 13.71 13.90 6.69
CA LEU A 274 15.13 14.25 6.76
C LEU A 274 15.50 14.98 8.05
N GLN A 275 14.61 15.84 8.54
CA GLN A 275 14.84 16.64 9.76
C GLN A 275 14.99 15.80 11.04
N TYR A 276 14.72 14.49 10.97
CA TYR A 276 14.78 13.59 12.12
C TYR A 276 15.88 12.53 12.01
N HIS A 277 16.69 12.51 10.96
CA HIS A 277 17.72 11.49 10.77
C HIS A 277 19.00 12.11 10.21
N GLY A 278 20.16 11.76 10.76
CA GLY A 278 21.44 12.32 10.36
C GLY A 278 21.81 12.09 8.89
N LYS A 279 21.44 10.95 8.30
CA LYS A 279 21.67 10.65 6.87
C LYS A 279 20.50 9.88 6.27
N THR A 280 20.14 10.21 5.04
CA THR A 280 19.21 9.40 4.27
C THR A 280 19.67 9.22 2.83
N PHE A 281 19.47 8.02 2.29
CA PHE A 281 19.79 7.68 0.92
C PHE A 281 18.56 7.15 0.17
N ILE A 282 18.50 7.38 -1.13
CA ILE A 282 17.68 6.63 -2.08
C ILE A 282 18.58 5.60 -2.76
N VAL A 283 18.11 4.36 -2.86
CA VAL A 283 18.75 3.27 -3.59
C VAL A 283 17.80 2.81 -4.69
N LEU A 284 18.29 2.77 -5.94
CA LEU A 284 17.52 2.30 -7.08
C LEU A 284 17.77 0.81 -7.33
N ASP A 285 16.75 0.00 -7.06
CA ASP A 285 16.72 -1.42 -7.38
C ASP A 285 16.51 -1.64 -8.88
N GLN A 286 17.49 -2.30 -9.49
CA GLN A 286 17.58 -2.58 -10.92
C GLN A 286 17.01 -3.95 -11.30
N GLY A 287 16.66 -4.80 -10.34
CA GLY A 287 16.33 -6.22 -10.56
C GLY A 287 15.06 -6.47 -11.37
N GLU A 288 14.15 -5.51 -11.43
CA GLU A 288 12.90 -5.57 -12.21
C GLU A 288 13.02 -4.98 -13.62
N SER A 289 14.14 -4.32 -13.94
CA SER A 289 14.27 -3.61 -15.21
C SER A 289 14.38 -4.59 -16.37
N THR A 290 13.39 -4.56 -17.27
CA THR A 290 13.48 -5.19 -18.60
C THR A 290 14.22 -4.33 -19.61
N SER A 291 14.63 -3.12 -19.22
CA SER A 291 15.35 -2.16 -20.08
C SER A 291 16.85 -2.37 -19.96
N ASP A 292 17.58 -2.20 -21.06
CA ASP A 292 19.05 -2.21 -21.05
C ASP A 292 19.58 -1.07 -20.17
N ILE A 293 20.11 -1.43 -19.01
CA ILE A 293 20.78 -0.48 -18.11
C ILE A 293 22.20 -0.25 -18.65
N PRO A 294 22.63 1.02 -18.88
CA PRO A 294 24.00 1.31 -19.31
C PRO A 294 25.05 0.70 -18.36
N ALA A 295 26.16 0.20 -18.88
CA ALA A 295 27.17 -0.50 -18.07
C ALA A 295 27.71 0.34 -16.89
N GLY A 296 27.85 1.66 -17.07
CA GLY A 296 28.27 2.58 -16.02
C GLY A 296 27.21 2.86 -14.94
N ASP A 297 25.95 2.55 -15.22
CA ASP A 297 24.83 2.73 -14.30
C ASP A 297 24.49 1.42 -13.54
N LYS A 298 25.05 0.27 -13.96
CA LYS A 298 24.76 -1.03 -13.35
C LYS A 298 25.39 -1.14 -11.96
N ALA A 299 24.59 -1.56 -10.97
CA ALA A 299 25.06 -1.90 -9.65
C ALA A 299 24.19 -2.99 -9.02
N GLU A 300 24.82 -3.90 -8.28
CA GLU A 300 24.11 -4.91 -7.49
C GLU A 300 23.59 -4.29 -6.18
N LEU A 301 22.36 -4.62 -5.77
CA LEU A 301 21.76 -4.12 -4.53
C LEU A 301 22.66 -4.34 -3.30
N LYS A 302 23.35 -5.48 -3.22
CA LYS A 302 24.27 -5.78 -2.11
C LYS A 302 25.40 -4.74 -2.01
N ASP A 303 25.95 -4.31 -3.14
CA ASP A 303 27.09 -3.40 -3.20
C ASP A 303 26.62 -1.97 -2.87
N GLN A 304 25.42 -1.62 -3.35
CA GLN A 304 24.74 -0.37 -3.00
C GLN A 304 24.49 -0.28 -1.48
N PHE A 305 23.90 -1.31 -0.87
CA PHE A 305 23.64 -1.32 0.57
C PHE A 305 24.92 -1.33 1.40
N GLN A 306 25.93 -2.11 1.00
CA GLN A 306 27.22 -2.12 1.68
C GLN A 306 27.87 -0.73 1.66
N ALA A 307 27.84 -0.03 0.52
CA ALA A 307 28.38 1.32 0.39
C ALA A 307 27.60 2.32 1.24
N VAL A 308 26.26 2.29 1.22
CA VAL A 308 25.41 3.20 1.99
C VAL A 308 25.58 2.98 3.50
N LEU A 309 25.56 1.73 3.97
CA LEU A 309 25.72 1.40 5.40
C LEU A 309 27.11 1.81 5.93
N ALA A 310 28.15 1.76 5.10
CA ALA A 310 29.48 2.24 5.45
C ALA A 310 29.57 3.77 5.63
N GLN A 311 28.56 4.52 5.17
CA GLN A 311 28.48 5.98 5.33
C GLN A 311 27.85 6.40 6.66
N ALA A 312 27.45 5.48 7.55
CA ALA A 312 26.92 5.81 8.86
C ALA A 312 27.92 6.62 9.70
N ALA A 313 27.43 7.52 10.56
CA ALA A 313 28.29 8.30 11.47
C ALA A 313 28.92 7.43 12.57
N HIS A 314 28.21 6.39 12.98
CA HIS A 314 28.65 5.41 13.95
C HIS A 314 28.53 3.99 13.37
N PRO A 315 29.35 3.02 13.83
CA PRO A 315 29.25 1.65 13.37
C PRO A 315 27.87 1.05 13.66
N ILE A 316 27.13 0.70 12.61
CA ILE A 316 25.82 0.07 12.71
C ILE A 316 25.96 -1.36 13.27
N ASN A 317 25.13 -1.72 14.25
CA ASN A 317 25.07 -3.07 14.81
C ASN A 317 23.94 -3.88 14.16
N THR A 318 22.76 -3.27 14.02
CA THR A 318 21.56 -3.92 13.50
C THR A 318 20.97 -3.14 12.33
N VAL A 319 20.57 -3.84 11.28
CA VAL A 319 19.80 -3.28 10.17
C VAL A 319 18.36 -3.76 10.30
N LEU A 320 17.43 -2.80 10.39
CA LEU A 320 15.99 -3.06 10.27
C LEU A 320 15.61 -2.97 8.79
N ILE A 321 15.10 -4.07 8.24
CA ILE A 321 14.55 -4.12 6.88
C ILE A 321 13.04 -4.01 7.02
N VAL A 322 12.52 -2.85 6.67
CA VAL A 322 11.18 -2.40 7.03
C VAL A 322 10.25 -2.52 5.85
N ASP A 323 9.12 -3.17 6.08
CA ASP A 323 7.99 -3.32 5.16
C ASP A 323 6.75 -2.68 5.77
N THR A 324 5.90 -2.10 4.93
CA THR A 324 4.66 -1.44 5.34
C THR A 324 3.44 -2.15 4.77
N GLY A 325 2.69 -2.86 5.61
CA GLY A 325 1.44 -3.52 5.21
C GLY A 325 1.53 -5.04 5.14
N GLY A 326 2.75 -5.59 5.05
CA GLY A 326 3.07 -7.00 5.13
C GLY A 326 3.15 -7.72 3.79
N ASP A 327 3.33 -7.03 2.68
CA ASP A 327 3.45 -7.65 1.36
C ASP A 327 4.77 -8.40 1.16
N VAL A 328 5.80 -8.13 1.98
CA VAL A 328 7.01 -8.98 2.12
C VAL A 328 6.70 -10.46 2.35
N PHE A 329 5.58 -10.80 3.00
CA PHE A 329 5.17 -12.19 3.22
C PHE A 329 4.66 -12.89 1.96
N GLY A 330 4.34 -12.13 0.90
CA GLY A 330 3.72 -12.61 -0.33
C GLY A 330 4.67 -12.85 -1.50
N ALA A 331 5.98 -12.62 -1.32
CA ALA A 331 6.94 -12.73 -2.42
C ALA A 331 7.07 -14.14 -3.01
N ASP A 332 6.66 -15.17 -2.28
CA ASP A 332 6.62 -16.54 -2.78
C ASP A 332 5.52 -16.79 -3.83
N LYS A 333 4.56 -15.86 -3.95
CA LYS A 333 3.47 -15.90 -4.93
C LYS A 333 3.84 -15.02 -6.12
N ALA A 334 3.93 -15.62 -7.31
CA ALA A 334 4.31 -14.91 -8.52
C ALA A 334 3.35 -13.74 -8.85
N GLY A 335 3.89 -12.56 -9.20
CA GLY A 335 3.17 -11.54 -9.98
C GLY A 335 2.97 -10.16 -9.35
N GLY A 336 3.62 -9.82 -8.23
CA GLY A 336 3.53 -8.49 -7.59
C GLY A 336 4.85 -7.73 -7.58
N THR A 337 4.88 -6.49 -8.10
CA THR A 337 6.12 -5.67 -8.18
C THR A 337 6.69 -5.29 -6.80
N THR A 338 5.84 -5.06 -5.80
CA THR A 338 6.33 -4.70 -4.45
C THR A 338 6.85 -5.92 -3.68
N PRO A 339 6.10 -7.04 -3.56
CA PRO A 339 6.65 -8.27 -2.95
C PRO A 339 7.96 -8.75 -3.58
N ASP A 340 8.08 -8.63 -4.92
CA ASP A 340 9.31 -9.00 -5.62
C ASP A 340 10.48 -8.08 -5.26
N GLN A 341 10.23 -6.77 -5.10
CA GLN A 341 11.22 -5.80 -4.61
C GLN A 341 11.64 -6.10 -3.17
N ASP A 342 10.69 -6.35 -2.27
CA ASP A 342 10.99 -6.65 -0.86
C ASP A 342 11.86 -7.89 -0.74
N PHE A 343 11.55 -8.95 -1.50
CA PHE A 343 12.39 -10.15 -1.54
C PHE A 343 13.81 -9.86 -2.03
N ARG A 344 13.98 -9.06 -3.09
CA ARG A 344 15.32 -8.70 -3.60
C ARG A 344 16.12 -7.90 -2.56
N VAL A 345 15.49 -6.98 -1.82
CA VAL A 345 16.13 -6.25 -0.74
C VAL A 345 16.52 -7.17 0.41
N GLN A 346 15.62 -8.04 0.85
CA GLN A 346 15.88 -9.00 1.92
C GLN A 346 17.04 -9.94 1.56
N LYS A 347 17.06 -10.43 0.30
CA LYS A 347 18.15 -11.27 -0.23
C LYS A 347 19.48 -10.53 -0.29
N ALA A 348 19.48 -9.28 -0.76
CA ALA A 348 20.69 -8.46 -0.80
C ALA A 348 21.24 -8.19 0.60
N MET A 349 20.37 -7.87 1.56
CA MET A 349 20.77 -7.66 2.95
C MET A 349 21.25 -8.94 3.64
N ALA A 350 20.62 -10.08 3.37
CA ALA A 350 21.05 -11.37 3.90
C ALA A 350 22.50 -11.70 3.52
N SER A 351 22.97 -11.25 2.35
CA SER A 351 24.38 -11.40 1.94
C SER A 351 25.38 -10.62 2.80
N LEU A 352 24.91 -9.66 3.60
CA LEU A 352 25.71 -8.88 4.54
C LEU A 352 25.77 -9.52 5.93
N PHE A 353 25.09 -10.65 6.15
CA PHE A 353 25.24 -11.43 7.39
C PHE A 353 26.56 -12.23 7.37
N PRO A 354 27.30 -12.37 8.50
CA PRO A 354 26.96 -11.93 9.86
C PRO A 354 27.52 -10.55 10.24
N LYS A 355 27.93 -9.71 9.28
CA LYS A 355 28.51 -8.38 9.56
C LYS A 355 27.54 -7.49 10.34
N TYR A 356 26.25 -7.60 10.03
CA TYR A 356 25.16 -6.93 10.75
C TYR A 356 24.19 -7.97 11.33
N ASN A 357 23.58 -7.64 12.46
CA ASN A 357 22.33 -8.29 12.85
C ASN A 357 21.23 -7.83 11.87
N LEU A 358 20.37 -8.74 11.42
CA LEU A 358 19.34 -8.45 10.43
C LEU A 358 17.97 -8.78 10.99
N VAL A 359 17.11 -7.76 11.05
CA VAL A 359 15.75 -7.88 11.56
C VAL A 359 14.80 -7.34 10.50
N THR A 360 13.86 -8.15 10.06
CA THR A 360 12.74 -7.67 9.25
C THR A 360 11.66 -7.14 10.18
N ALA A 361 11.17 -5.93 9.90
CA ALA A 361 10.10 -5.28 10.64
C ALA A 361 8.92 -4.98 9.72
N VAL A 362 7.74 -5.50 10.05
CA VAL A 362 6.50 -5.18 9.34
C VAL A 362 5.68 -4.22 10.19
N VAL A 363 5.46 -3.02 9.68
CA VAL A 363 4.62 -2.00 10.30
C VAL A 363 3.23 -2.03 9.67
N ALA A 364 2.20 -1.96 10.52
CA ALA A 364 0.80 -2.00 10.09
C ALA A 364 0.43 -3.24 9.25
N PRO A 365 0.73 -4.46 9.74
CA PRO A 365 0.44 -5.68 8.99
C PRO A 365 -1.07 -5.81 8.69
N GLY A 366 -1.40 -6.28 7.49
CA GLY A 366 -2.76 -6.69 7.13
C GLY A 366 -3.47 -5.83 6.09
N VAL A 367 -2.81 -4.79 5.55
CA VAL A 367 -3.34 -4.05 4.37
C VAL A 367 -3.09 -4.84 3.10
N ASP A 368 -1.84 -5.24 2.89
CA ASP A 368 -1.40 -5.98 1.68
C ASP A 368 -0.79 -7.35 2.03
N ALA A 369 -0.80 -7.73 3.31
CA ALA A 369 -0.33 -9.04 3.76
C ALA A 369 -1.22 -10.19 3.25
N PRO A 370 -0.61 -11.29 2.77
CA PRO A 370 -1.35 -12.50 2.42
C PRO A 370 -1.93 -13.20 3.65
N GLU A 371 -2.94 -14.04 3.44
CA GLU A 371 -3.65 -14.76 4.52
C GLU A 371 -2.73 -15.63 5.39
N ASP A 372 -1.66 -16.18 4.82
CA ASP A 372 -0.69 -17.03 5.50
C ASP A 372 0.44 -16.25 6.21
N ALA A 373 0.39 -14.92 6.23
CA ALA A 373 1.39 -14.07 6.89
C ALA A 373 1.63 -14.40 8.38
N PRO A 374 0.59 -14.61 9.24
CA PRO A 374 0.81 -15.00 10.64
C PRO A 374 1.57 -16.32 10.79
N LEU A 375 1.31 -17.29 9.90
CA LEU A 375 1.99 -18.58 9.92
C LEU A 375 3.46 -18.43 9.52
N LYS A 376 3.74 -17.65 8.47
CA LYS A 376 5.11 -17.34 8.04
C LYS A 376 5.89 -16.60 9.13
N ALA A 377 5.28 -15.59 9.76
CA ALA A 377 5.89 -14.87 10.88
C ALA A 377 6.21 -15.80 12.05
N SER A 378 5.29 -16.71 12.41
CA SER A 378 5.52 -17.69 13.48
C SER A 378 6.67 -18.65 13.14
N LYS A 379 6.70 -19.20 11.92
CA LYS A 379 7.76 -20.10 11.47
C LYS A 379 9.13 -19.43 11.41
N ALA A 380 9.19 -18.14 11.08
CA ALA A 380 10.42 -17.36 11.10
C ALA A 380 10.92 -17.04 12.51
N GLY A 381 10.22 -17.44 13.59
CA GLY A 381 10.57 -17.03 14.95
C GLY A 381 10.20 -15.57 15.25
N GLY A 382 9.17 -15.06 14.57
CA GLY A 382 8.69 -13.70 14.71
C GLY A 382 8.14 -13.39 16.09
N MET A 383 8.26 -12.13 16.48
CA MET A 383 7.71 -11.57 17.71
C MET A 383 6.85 -10.35 17.39
N VAL A 384 5.89 -10.05 18.26
CA VAL A 384 5.01 -8.88 18.13
C VAL A 384 5.37 -7.81 19.15
N TYR A 385 5.61 -6.60 18.67
CA TYR A 385 5.65 -5.39 19.49
C TYR A 385 4.32 -4.67 19.37
N LYS A 386 3.75 -4.30 20.53
CA LYS A 386 2.50 -3.54 20.61
C LYS A 386 2.81 -2.19 21.23
N PRO A 387 2.83 -1.09 20.45
CA PRO A 387 3.09 0.24 20.97
C PRO A 387 2.12 0.58 22.11
N THR A 388 2.66 1.20 23.15
CA THR A 388 1.87 1.74 24.27
C THR A 388 0.94 2.87 23.80
N PRO A 389 -0.11 3.23 24.55
CA PRO A 389 -0.98 4.36 24.17
C PRO A 389 -0.21 5.68 23.92
N ASP A 390 0.81 5.95 24.71
CA ASP A 390 1.68 7.13 24.53
C ASP A 390 2.50 7.05 23.24
N GLU A 391 2.99 5.86 22.88
CA GLU A 391 3.69 5.64 21.62
C GLU A 391 2.72 5.72 20.44
N GLN A 392 1.51 5.19 20.54
CA GLN A 392 0.48 5.32 19.50
C GLN A 392 0.13 6.78 19.24
N THR A 393 -0.03 7.58 20.29
CA THR A 393 -0.27 9.02 20.20
C THR A 393 0.88 9.74 19.51
N MET A 394 2.12 9.39 19.87
CA MET A 394 3.32 9.96 19.25
C MET A 394 3.45 9.58 17.78
N LEU A 395 3.19 8.32 17.41
CA LEU A 395 3.17 7.87 16.02
C LEU A 395 2.11 8.62 15.21
N LEU A 396 0.93 8.83 15.79
CA LEU A 396 -0.14 9.60 15.14
C LEU A 396 0.24 11.07 14.93
N ASP A 397 0.87 11.72 15.93
CA ASP A 397 1.38 13.10 15.81
C ASP A 397 2.45 13.22 14.72
N LEU A 398 3.40 12.27 14.67
CA LEU A 398 4.41 12.21 13.62
C LEU A 398 3.77 12.14 12.24
N LEU A 399 2.81 11.22 12.05
CA LEU A 399 2.15 11.02 10.76
C LEU A 399 1.34 12.24 10.32
N ILE A 400 0.52 12.82 11.21
CA ILE A 400 -0.39 13.92 10.86
C ILE A 400 0.36 15.26 10.85
N ASN A 401 0.99 15.63 11.96
CA ASN A 401 1.46 16.99 12.18
C ASN A 401 2.88 17.24 11.69
N LYS A 402 3.75 16.22 11.75
CA LYS A 402 5.16 16.36 11.35
C LYS A 402 5.39 15.97 9.89
N TYR A 403 4.84 14.83 9.48
CA TYR A 403 5.08 14.26 8.15
C TYR A 403 4.00 14.69 7.16
N LYS A 404 2.81 15.09 7.64
CA LYS A 404 1.64 15.46 6.82
C LYS A 404 1.16 14.34 5.90
N MET A 405 1.19 13.10 6.41
CA MET A 405 0.79 11.88 5.71
C MET A 405 -0.72 11.57 5.84
N ASP A 406 -1.52 12.56 6.24
CA ASP A 406 -2.96 12.43 6.48
C ASP A 406 -3.80 12.66 5.20
N GLY A 407 -3.17 12.93 4.06
CA GLY A 407 -3.83 13.20 2.79
C GLY A 407 -4.16 14.67 2.55
N SER A 408 -3.87 15.55 3.52
CA SER A 408 -4.06 17.00 3.38
C SER A 408 -3.10 17.63 2.35
N ASP A 409 -1.88 17.09 2.24
CA ASP A 409 -0.94 17.40 1.17
C ASP A 409 -1.08 16.33 0.07
N PRO A 410 -1.48 16.71 -1.16
CA PRO A 410 -1.67 15.76 -2.25
C PRO A 410 -0.39 15.05 -2.69
N SER A 411 0.78 15.45 -2.21
CA SER A 411 2.08 14.79 -2.44
C SER A 411 2.53 13.87 -1.30
N ARG A 412 1.82 13.87 -0.15
CA ARG A 412 2.21 13.15 1.07
C ARG A 412 1.08 12.25 1.58
N PHE A 413 1.09 11.02 1.11
CA PHE A 413 0.09 10.03 1.49
C PHE A 413 0.59 8.61 1.18
N GLY A 414 0.03 7.63 1.88
CA GLY A 414 0.19 6.21 1.58
C GLY A 414 -1.04 5.45 2.06
N LYS A 415 -1.55 4.51 1.27
CA LYS A 415 -2.74 3.71 1.60
C LYS A 415 -2.56 3.05 2.98
N THR A 416 -1.45 2.35 3.17
CA THR A 416 -1.15 1.68 4.43
C THR A 416 -0.91 2.63 5.59
N ILE A 417 -0.29 3.79 5.34
CA ILE A 417 -0.08 4.83 6.37
C ILE A 417 -1.41 5.46 6.82
N LEU A 418 -2.36 5.69 5.90
CA LEU A 418 -3.70 6.15 6.24
C LEU A 418 -4.49 5.07 7.00
N ALA A 419 -4.34 3.79 6.63
CA ALA A 419 -4.93 2.68 7.36
C ALA A 419 -4.38 2.55 8.78
N LEU A 420 -3.05 2.71 8.96
CA LEU A 420 -2.41 2.78 10.27
C LEU A 420 -2.99 3.94 11.10
N GLN A 421 -3.11 5.13 10.53
CA GLN A 421 -3.71 6.28 11.24
C GLN A 421 -5.15 6.00 11.68
N ALA A 422 -5.99 5.40 10.82
CA ALA A 422 -7.35 5.00 11.18
C ALA A 422 -7.32 4.02 12.36
N ARG A 423 -6.43 3.04 12.33
CA ARG A 423 -6.28 2.08 13.41
C ARG A 423 -5.82 2.72 14.72
N LEU A 424 -4.83 3.62 14.67
CA LEU A 424 -4.33 4.37 15.84
C LEU A 424 -5.40 5.29 16.44
N LYS A 425 -6.37 5.75 15.65
CA LYS A 425 -7.57 6.48 16.10
C LYS A 425 -8.64 5.55 16.70
N GLY A 426 -8.40 4.24 16.75
CA GLY A 426 -9.33 3.26 17.31
C GLY A 426 -10.37 2.72 16.33
N ILE A 427 -10.28 3.05 15.04
CA ILE A 427 -11.23 2.58 14.01
C ILE A 427 -10.96 1.11 13.68
N ILE A 428 -12.04 0.34 13.49
CA ILE A 428 -12.03 -1.07 13.03
C ILE A 428 -13.17 -1.22 12.01
N GLY A 429 -12.95 -2.03 10.97
CA GLY A 429 -13.94 -2.30 9.92
C GLY A 429 -13.72 -1.47 8.66
N TRP A 430 -14.69 -1.50 7.74
CA TRP A 430 -14.60 -0.81 6.46
C TRP A 430 -14.48 0.70 6.62
N THR A 431 -13.40 1.25 6.09
CA THR A 431 -13.08 2.69 6.16
C THR A 431 -12.73 3.21 4.78
N SER A 432 -13.26 4.39 4.43
CA SER A 432 -12.80 5.15 3.27
C SER A 432 -11.58 5.98 3.67
N LEU A 433 -10.42 5.66 3.10
CA LEU A 433 -9.17 6.35 3.36
C LEU A 433 -9.14 7.68 2.61
N ASP A 434 -8.55 8.72 3.19
CA ASP A 434 -8.47 10.06 2.59
C ASP A 434 -7.35 10.18 1.52
N LEU A 435 -7.34 9.25 0.57
CA LEU A 435 -6.45 9.31 -0.59
C LEU A 435 -6.80 10.51 -1.49
N PRO A 436 -5.82 11.20 -2.11
CA PRO A 436 -6.11 12.30 -3.03
C PRO A 436 -6.99 11.86 -4.20
N ALA A 437 -7.93 12.71 -4.59
CA ALA A 437 -8.92 12.37 -5.62
C ALA A 437 -8.29 11.93 -6.95
N TYR A 438 -7.15 12.50 -7.35
CA TYR A 438 -6.46 12.12 -8.59
C TYR A 438 -5.90 10.68 -8.60
N VAL A 439 -5.77 10.06 -7.41
CA VAL A 439 -5.31 8.67 -7.25
C VAL A 439 -6.50 7.70 -7.28
N VAL A 440 -7.67 8.15 -6.85
CA VAL A 440 -8.90 7.35 -6.80
C VAL A 440 -9.68 7.45 -8.12
N ASP A 441 -9.70 8.65 -8.71
CA ASP A 441 -10.43 9.01 -9.93
C ASP A 441 -9.50 9.07 -11.15
N THR A 442 -8.65 8.06 -11.30
CA THR A 442 -7.81 7.89 -12.50
C THR A 442 -8.18 6.60 -13.25
N TRP A 443 -7.94 6.59 -14.56
CA TRP A 443 -8.14 5.44 -15.45
C TRP A 443 -6.85 4.67 -15.74
N ASP A 444 -5.71 5.17 -15.25
CA ASP A 444 -4.41 4.53 -15.51
C ASP A 444 -4.10 3.45 -14.47
N ASN A 445 -4.20 3.79 -13.18
CA ASN A 445 -3.88 2.90 -12.07
C ASN A 445 -4.54 3.38 -10.77
N PRO A 446 -5.89 3.32 -10.68
CA PRO A 446 -6.61 3.79 -9.51
C PRO A 446 -6.29 2.93 -8.29
N TRP A 447 -6.17 3.58 -7.13
CA TRP A 447 -6.12 2.87 -5.86
C TRP A 447 -7.52 2.71 -5.29
N ASN A 448 -7.83 1.49 -4.82
CA ASN A 448 -9.03 1.28 -4.02
C ASN A 448 -8.88 2.05 -2.70
N SER A 449 -9.80 2.98 -2.47
CA SER A 449 -9.78 3.85 -1.28
C SER A 449 -10.44 3.21 -0.05
N PHE A 450 -11.09 2.07 -0.21
CA PHE A 450 -11.81 1.39 0.87
C PHE A 450 -10.98 0.22 1.41
N VAL A 451 -10.64 0.29 2.69
CA VAL A 451 -9.83 -0.72 3.37
C VAL A 451 -10.54 -1.19 4.62
N TYR A 452 -10.49 -2.50 4.87
CA TYR A 452 -10.94 -3.06 6.13
C TYR A 452 -9.85 -2.87 7.19
N ILE A 453 -10.08 -2.00 8.16
CA ILE A 453 -9.13 -1.72 9.24
C ILE A 453 -9.16 -2.87 10.25
N ARG A 454 -8.01 -3.52 10.44
CA ARG A 454 -7.84 -4.72 11.28
C ARG A 454 -7.18 -4.36 12.61
N GLU A 455 -7.43 -5.17 13.65
CA GLU A 455 -6.79 -4.99 14.95
C GLU A 455 -5.27 -5.03 14.88
N CYS A 456 -4.71 -5.94 14.07
CA CYS A 456 -3.27 -6.12 13.90
C CYS A 456 -2.56 -4.94 13.22
N MET A 457 -3.27 -3.99 12.60
CA MET A 457 -2.63 -2.85 11.93
C MET A 457 -1.93 -1.87 12.88
N SER A 458 -2.14 -1.98 14.19
CA SER A 458 -1.36 -1.24 15.21
C SER A 458 -0.16 -2.03 15.73
N ASP A 459 -0.03 -3.31 15.37
CA ASP A 459 1.06 -4.16 15.79
C ASP A 459 2.29 -3.92 14.89
N ILE A 460 3.48 -4.21 15.43
CA ILE A 460 4.74 -4.24 14.68
C ILE A 460 5.29 -5.66 14.79
N ILE A 461 5.49 -6.33 13.66
CA ILE A 461 6.02 -7.69 13.62
C ILE A 461 7.52 -7.63 13.37
N LEU A 462 8.31 -8.24 14.24
CA LEU A 462 9.76 -8.28 14.14
C LEU A 462 10.19 -9.73 13.92
N MET A 463 11.06 -9.98 12.96
CA MET A 463 11.51 -11.33 12.59
C MET A 463 13.01 -11.34 12.29
N PRO A 464 13.72 -12.44 12.56
CA PRO A 464 15.06 -12.65 12.02
C PRO A 464 14.97 -12.75 10.49
N THR A 465 15.66 -11.87 9.77
CA THR A 465 15.60 -11.85 8.29
C THR A 465 16.04 -13.17 7.67
N ILE A 466 17.07 -13.80 8.24
CA ILE A 466 17.64 -15.06 7.75
C ILE A 466 16.64 -16.22 7.84
N GLU A 467 15.76 -16.20 8.84
CA GLU A 467 14.74 -17.24 9.03
C GLU A 467 13.47 -16.97 8.19
N LEU A 468 13.17 -15.70 7.91
CA LEU A 468 12.04 -15.33 7.05
C LEU A 468 12.33 -15.61 5.57
N LEU A 469 13.54 -15.30 5.09
CA LEU A 469 13.88 -15.33 3.67
C LEU A 469 13.52 -16.65 2.94
N PRO A 470 13.81 -17.84 3.50
CA PRO A 470 13.44 -19.12 2.85
C PRO A 470 11.92 -19.36 2.78
N LEU A 471 11.13 -18.70 3.64
CA LEU A 471 9.67 -18.86 3.68
C LEU A 471 8.95 -17.99 2.63
N ILE A 472 9.63 -16.98 2.10
CA ILE A 472 9.10 -16.01 1.13
C ILE A 472 9.81 -16.12 -0.23
N GLU A 473 10.73 -17.08 -0.39
CA GLU A 473 11.43 -17.27 -1.66
C GLU A 473 10.46 -17.79 -2.75
N PRO A 474 10.41 -17.15 -3.92
CA PRO A 474 9.61 -17.62 -5.05
C PRO A 474 9.98 -19.07 -5.40
N LYS A 475 9.00 -19.96 -5.36
CA LYS A 475 9.19 -21.33 -5.84
C LYS A 475 9.33 -21.28 -7.36
N LYS A 476 10.38 -21.90 -7.91
CA LYS A 476 10.50 -22.10 -9.36
C LYS A 476 9.22 -22.78 -9.85
N GLN A 477 8.52 -22.15 -10.78
CA GLN A 477 7.43 -22.82 -11.49
C GLN A 477 8.04 -24.04 -12.19
N GLU A 478 7.65 -25.25 -11.78
CA GLU A 478 7.80 -26.40 -12.66
C GLU A 478 6.99 -26.10 -13.93
N PRO A 479 7.54 -26.35 -15.13
CA PRO A 479 6.79 -26.13 -16.36
C PRO A 479 5.50 -26.95 -16.25
N ALA A 480 4.36 -26.27 -16.40
CA ALA A 480 3.07 -26.92 -16.52
C ALA A 480 3.15 -27.92 -17.68
N LEU A 481 3.00 -29.21 -17.36
CA LEU A 481 2.92 -30.30 -18.34
C LEU A 481 1.64 -30.19 -19.17
#